data_AF-A0A7T7XJV2-F1
#
_entry.id   AF-A0A7T7XJV2-F1
#
_cell.length_a   1.000
_cell.length_b   1.000
_cell.length_c   1.000
_cell.angle_alpha   90.00
_cell.angle_beta   90.00
_cell.angle_gamma   90.00
#
_symmetry.space_group_name_H-M   'P 1'
#
loop_
_entity.id
_entity.type
_entity.pdbx_description
1 polymer ?
#
loop_
_entity_poly.entity_id
_entity_poly.type
_entity_poly.pdbx_seq_one_letter_code
_entity_poly.pdbx_strand_id
1 'polypeptide(L)'
;MSLSAKEIEDLKRIADAELKNPQWGLSKQFLEVNTIKTINDEYIYERYKIDNKEFRYAEAGKPAIIENHYEIAFYYMLQNQETFFCVGVDINTKNITRVFMVNASYCYLKAYSDDMTLMEMANLTKTKYSDGASKGEKTKRGFSPVSWIEYRFTNEKSYELEESLEMLLDELEQDKDGIKKLAEKTDANINICKYQYISGNAGISFTKEAINRLNELNLEVFIDMYIVGERMK
;
A
#
# COMPACT_ATOMS: atom_id res chain seq x y z
N MET A 1 -11.60 17.76 -5.07
CA MET A 1 -12.83 17.99 -4.28
C MET A 1 -12.45 17.85 -2.81
N SER A 2 -12.91 18.73 -1.92
CA SER A 2 -12.70 18.61 -0.47
C SER A 2 -14.04 18.40 0.22
N LEU A 3 -14.12 17.40 1.10
CA LEU A 3 -15.30 17.12 1.94
C LEU A 3 -15.07 17.69 3.35
N SER A 4 -16.13 18.17 3.99
CA SER A 4 -16.09 18.51 5.40
C SER A 4 -16.00 17.25 6.27
N ALA A 5 -15.50 17.38 7.50
CA ALA A 5 -15.44 16.28 8.46
C ALA A 5 -16.83 15.64 8.71
N LYS A 6 -17.89 16.45 8.70
CA LYS A 6 -19.26 15.97 8.84
C LYS A 6 -19.70 15.10 7.65
N GLU A 7 -19.39 15.53 6.43
CA GLU A 7 -19.74 14.76 5.22
C GLU A 7 -19.00 13.41 5.17
N ILE A 8 -17.72 13.40 5.57
CA ILE A 8 -16.94 12.17 5.68
C ILE A 8 -17.58 11.23 6.70
N GLU A 9 -17.97 11.75 7.86
CA GLU A 9 -18.62 10.95 8.90
C GLU A 9 -19.99 10.41 8.45
N ASP A 10 -20.79 11.21 7.75
CA ASP A 10 -22.08 10.77 7.19
C ASP A 10 -21.88 9.65 6.15
N LEU A 11 -20.85 9.76 5.30
CA LEU A 11 -20.48 8.72 4.32
C LEU A 11 -19.93 7.46 4.99
N LYS A 12 -19.14 7.62 6.06
CA LYS A 12 -18.63 6.50 6.87
C LYS A 12 -19.77 5.68 7.47
N ARG A 13 -20.83 6.33 7.96
CA ARG A 13 -21.99 5.60 8.52
C ARG A 13 -22.66 4.68 7.50
N ILE A 14 -22.65 5.04 6.22
CA ILE A 14 -23.17 4.19 5.14
C ILE A 14 -22.27 2.96 4.97
N ALA A 15 -20.96 3.15 4.95
CA ALA A 15 -20.00 2.05 4.89
C ALA A 15 -20.09 1.13 6.14
N ASP A 16 -20.19 1.71 7.34
CA ASP A 16 -20.37 0.95 8.57
C ASP A 16 -21.68 0.16 8.60
N ALA A 17 -22.76 0.67 7.98
CA ALA A 17 -24.02 -0.03 7.89
C ALA A 17 -23.91 -1.32 7.07
N GLU A 18 -23.11 -1.33 6.00
CA GLU A 18 -22.79 -2.54 5.23
C GLU A 18 -21.99 -3.54 6.06
N LEU A 19 -21.07 -3.09 6.91
CA LEU A 19 -20.34 -3.99 7.81
C LEU A 19 -21.25 -4.61 8.88
N LYS A 20 -22.25 -3.88 9.38
CA LYS A 20 -23.22 -4.38 10.38
C LYS A 20 -24.26 -5.31 9.77
N ASN A 21 -24.71 -5.02 8.55
CA ASN A 21 -25.77 -5.76 7.87
C ASN A 21 -25.44 -5.90 6.38
N PRO A 22 -24.53 -6.82 6.00
CA PRO A 22 -23.98 -6.89 4.66
C PRO A 22 -25.04 -7.22 3.62
N GLN A 23 -25.16 -6.37 2.60
CA GLN A 23 -26.05 -6.57 1.46
C GLN A 23 -25.30 -7.14 0.26
N TRP A 24 -24.04 -6.75 0.07
CA TRP A 24 -23.22 -7.22 -1.05
C TRP A 24 -22.73 -8.65 -0.81
N GLY A 25 -22.71 -9.45 -1.88
CA GLY A 25 -22.28 -10.85 -1.82
C GLY A 25 -20.85 -11.00 -1.27
N LEU A 26 -19.92 -10.15 -1.73
CA LEU A 26 -18.55 -10.17 -1.24
C LEU A 26 -18.45 -9.81 0.25
N SER A 27 -19.21 -8.82 0.73
CA SER A 27 -19.22 -8.48 2.16
C SER A 27 -19.68 -9.66 3.01
N LYS A 28 -20.73 -10.37 2.59
CA LYS A 28 -21.23 -11.57 3.28
C LYS A 28 -20.14 -12.64 3.36
N GLN A 29 -19.59 -13.03 2.21
CA GLN A 29 -18.54 -14.05 2.13
C GLN A 29 -17.29 -13.69 2.92
N PHE A 30 -16.91 -12.40 2.90
CA PHE A 30 -15.72 -11.93 3.57
C PHE A 30 -15.90 -11.88 5.10
N LEU A 31 -17.03 -11.36 5.58
CA LEU A 31 -17.32 -11.22 7.01
C LEU A 31 -17.73 -12.55 7.66
N GLU A 32 -18.02 -13.59 6.88
CA GLU A 32 -18.18 -14.96 7.40
C GLU A 32 -16.90 -15.55 7.97
N VAL A 33 -15.73 -15.12 7.48
CA VAL A 33 -14.42 -15.69 7.84
C VAL A 33 -13.43 -14.65 8.39
N ASN A 34 -13.80 -13.38 8.41
CA ASN A 34 -12.97 -12.31 8.96
C ASN A 34 -13.74 -11.44 9.95
N THR A 35 -12.99 -10.82 10.86
CA THR A 35 -13.52 -9.84 11.80
C THR A 35 -12.87 -8.50 11.54
N ILE A 36 -13.68 -7.46 11.32
CA ILE A 36 -13.20 -6.07 11.24
C ILE A 36 -12.81 -5.62 12.65
N LYS A 37 -11.68 -4.93 12.77
CA LYS A 37 -11.18 -4.39 14.03
C LYS A 37 -12.11 -3.29 14.55
N THR A 38 -12.46 -3.36 15.84
CA THR A 38 -13.27 -2.35 16.53
C THR A 38 -12.58 -1.82 17.80
N ILE A 39 -12.89 -0.57 18.18
CA ILE A 39 -12.61 0.00 19.51
C ILE A 39 -13.93 0.57 20.02
N ASN A 40 -14.33 0.21 21.24
CA ASN A 40 -15.60 0.67 21.84
C ASN A 40 -16.81 0.44 20.92
N ASP A 41 -16.87 -0.73 20.27
CA ASP A 41 -17.92 -1.12 19.31
C ASP A 41 -18.01 -0.27 18.03
N GLU A 42 -17.01 0.57 17.76
CA GLU A 42 -16.88 1.33 16.52
C GLU A 42 -15.84 0.70 15.60
N TYR A 43 -16.18 0.56 14.31
CA TYR A 43 -15.24 0.07 13.30
C TYR A 43 -14.13 1.09 13.07
N ILE A 44 -12.89 0.57 13.08
CA ILE A 44 -11.71 1.36 12.80
C ILE A 44 -11.38 1.21 11.32
N TYR A 45 -11.23 2.36 10.66
CA TYR A 45 -10.60 2.44 9.36
C TYR A 45 -9.26 3.13 9.50
N GLU A 46 -8.27 2.71 8.72
CA GLU A 46 -6.92 3.28 8.73
C GLU A 46 -6.91 4.62 7.99
N ARG A 47 -7.56 4.66 6.82
CA ARG A 47 -7.65 5.84 5.95
C ARG A 47 -8.90 5.82 5.08
N TYR A 48 -9.19 6.95 4.46
CA TYR A 48 -10.11 7.02 3.33
C TYR A 48 -9.41 7.64 2.11
N LYS A 49 -9.89 7.29 0.91
CA LYS A 49 -9.40 7.85 -0.36
C LYS A 49 -10.58 8.34 -1.19
N ILE A 50 -10.44 9.53 -1.79
CA ILE A 50 -11.42 10.04 -2.75
C ILE A 50 -10.88 9.79 -4.15
N ASP A 51 -11.61 9.00 -4.93
CA ASP A 51 -11.28 8.69 -6.32
C ASP A 51 -12.32 9.34 -7.25
N ASN A 52 -11.85 9.84 -8.40
CA ASN A 52 -12.72 10.12 -9.54
C ASN A 52 -12.76 8.88 -10.43
N LYS A 53 -13.94 8.28 -10.59
CA LYS A 53 -14.16 7.11 -11.43
C LYS A 53 -14.94 7.53 -12.67
N GLU A 54 -14.34 7.25 -13.82
CA GLU A 54 -14.99 7.37 -15.12
C GLU A 54 -15.77 6.09 -15.39
N PHE A 55 -17.10 6.16 -15.37
CA PHE A 55 -17.96 5.07 -15.78
C PHE A 55 -18.33 5.23 -17.25
N ARG A 56 -18.12 4.17 -18.03
CA ARG A 56 -18.48 4.11 -19.44
C ARG A 56 -19.67 3.18 -19.61
N TYR A 57 -20.82 3.77 -19.90
CA TYR A 57 -22.04 3.04 -20.21
C TYR A 57 -22.15 2.91 -21.73
N ALA A 58 -22.16 1.69 -22.24
CA ALA A 58 -22.37 1.43 -23.67
C ALA A 58 -23.69 0.67 -23.85
N GLU A 59 -24.64 1.29 -24.53
CA GLU A 59 -25.81 0.61 -25.10
C GLU A 59 -25.51 0.24 -26.56
N ALA A 60 -25.95 -0.95 -26.99
CA ALA A 60 -25.73 -1.41 -28.36
C ALA A 60 -26.29 -0.39 -29.38
N GLY A 61 -25.43 0.09 -30.28
CA GLY A 61 -25.79 1.07 -31.31
C GLY A 61 -25.82 2.54 -30.86
N LYS A 62 -25.41 2.85 -29.62
CA LYS A 62 -25.28 4.24 -29.12
C LYS A 62 -23.84 4.58 -28.74
N PRO A 63 -23.43 5.86 -28.83
CA PRO A 63 -22.16 6.32 -28.26
C PRO A 63 -22.11 6.04 -26.76
N ALA A 64 -20.92 5.71 -26.25
CA ALA A 64 -20.73 5.50 -24.82
C ALA A 64 -21.01 6.81 -24.06
N ILE A 65 -21.82 6.74 -23.01
CA ILE A 65 -22.00 7.84 -22.06
C ILE A 65 -20.89 7.72 -21.03
N ILE A 66 -20.17 8.83 -20.83
CA ILE A 66 -19.10 8.94 -19.86
C ILE A 66 -19.63 9.75 -18.67
N GLU A 67 -19.76 9.10 -17.52
CA GLU A 67 -20.15 9.76 -16.27
C GLU A 67 -18.99 9.72 -15.29
N ASN A 68 -18.70 10.87 -14.68
CA ASN A 68 -17.70 10.98 -13.62
C ASN A 68 -18.39 10.86 -12.27
N HIS A 69 -18.01 9.84 -11.52
CA HIS A 69 -18.48 9.62 -10.17
C HIS A 69 -17.34 9.84 -9.19
N TYR A 70 -17.60 10.65 -8.17
CA TYR A 70 -16.68 10.80 -7.05
C TYR A 70 -17.05 9.78 -5.98
N GLU A 71 -16.10 8.92 -5.65
CA GLU A 71 -16.27 7.91 -4.62
C GLU A 71 -15.33 8.19 -3.46
N ILE A 72 -15.80 7.98 -2.23
CA ILE A 72 -14.93 7.82 -1.06
C ILE A 72 -14.84 6.34 -0.70
N ALA A 73 -13.63 5.80 -0.64
CA ALA A 73 -13.36 4.44 -0.18
C ALA A 73 -12.79 4.47 1.24
N PHE A 74 -13.42 3.75 2.17
CA PHE A 74 -12.94 3.57 3.55
C PHE A 74 -12.19 2.25 3.68
N TYR A 75 -11.00 2.27 4.30
CA TYR A 75 -10.08 1.12 4.39
C TYR A 75 -10.13 0.55 5.82
N TYR A 76 -10.97 -0.46 6.03
CA TYR A 76 -11.15 -1.07 7.34
C TYR A 76 -10.07 -2.10 7.65
N MET A 77 -9.50 -2.00 8.85
CA MET A 77 -8.52 -2.95 9.34
C MET A 77 -9.19 -4.25 9.78
N LEU A 78 -8.50 -5.36 9.52
CA LEU A 78 -8.91 -6.66 10.00
C LEU A 78 -8.24 -6.99 11.33
N GLN A 79 -8.91 -7.80 12.14
CA GLN A 79 -8.32 -8.35 13.34
C GLN A 79 -7.25 -9.39 12.96
N ASN A 80 -6.02 -9.18 13.45
CA ASN A 80 -4.87 -10.09 13.26
C ASN A 80 -4.44 -10.31 11.80
N GLN A 81 -4.78 -9.41 10.87
CA GLN A 81 -4.35 -9.51 9.47
C GLN A 81 -3.87 -8.18 8.93
N GLU A 82 -2.94 -8.24 7.99
CA GLU A 82 -2.34 -7.11 7.28
C GLU A 82 -3.06 -6.89 5.93
N THR A 83 -4.39 -7.01 5.90
CA THR A 83 -5.18 -6.75 4.69
C THR A 83 -6.35 -5.87 5.07
N PHE A 84 -6.89 -5.14 4.10
CA PHE A 84 -7.97 -4.17 4.33
C PHE A 84 -9.22 -4.61 3.60
N PHE A 85 -10.35 -4.45 4.28
CA PHE A 85 -11.66 -4.51 3.63
C PHE A 85 -12.11 -3.10 3.31
N CYS A 86 -12.47 -2.87 2.06
CA CYS A 86 -12.77 -1.54 1.56
C CYS A 86 -14.23 -1.44 1.14
N VAL A 87 -14.88 -0.35 1.56
CA VAL A 87 -16.24 -0.01 1.14
C VAL A 87 -16.20 1.34 0.45
N GLY A 88 -16.54 1.35 -0.83
CA GLY A 88 -16.67 2.54 -1.66
C GLY A 88 -18.09 3.09 -1.62
N VAL A 89 -18.22 4.39 -1.37
CA VAL A 89 -19.50 5.10 -1.33
C VAL A 89 -19.45 6.27 -2.31
N ASP A 90 -20.41 6.34 -3.22
CA ASP A 90 -20.57 7.49 -4.11
C ASP A 90 -20.95 8.72 -3.28
N ILE A 91 -20.18 9.79 -3.46
CA ILE A 91 -20.30 11.00 -2.65
C ILE A 91 -21.63 11.72 -2.90
N ASN A 92 -22.22 11.58 -4.09
CA ASN A 92 -23.44 12.31 -4.47
C ASN A 92 -24.70 11.50 -4.18
N THR A 93 -24.75 10.24 -4.64
CA THR A 93 -25.90 9.35 -4.52
C THR A 93 -25.98 8.68 -3.15
N LYS A 94 -24.89 8.71 -2.38
CA LYS A 94 -24.79 8.08 -1.05
C LYS A 94 -25.03 6.56 -1.10
N ASN A 95 -24.81 5.95 -2.25
CA ASN A 95 -24.92 4.51 -2.43
C ASN A 95 -23.54 3.86 -2.37
N ILE A 96 -23.49 2.62 -1.88
CA ILE A 96 -22.30 1.79 -2.00
C ILE A 96 -22.11 1.45 -3.47
N THR A 97 -20.91 1.71 -3.98
CA THR A 97 -20.55 1.48 -5.39
C THR A 97 -19.72 0.23 -5.56
N ARG A 98 -18.93 -0.13 -4.54
CA ARG A 98 -18.11 -1.32 -4.53
C ARG A 98 -17.74 -1.72 -3.11
N VAL A 99 -17.51 -3.01 -2.96
CA VAL A 99 -16.78 -3.59 -1.84
C VAL A 99 -15.63 -4.39 -2.41
N PHE A 100 -14.46 -4.29 -1.80
CA PHE A 100 -13.25 -4.95 -2.30
C PHE A 100 -12.25 -5.16 -1.19
N MET A 101 -11.25 -6.00 -1.43
CA MET A 101 -10.13 -6.20 -0.52
C MET A 101 -8.91 -5.52 -1.10
N VAL A 102 -8.11 -4.92 -0.22
CA VAL A 102 -6.79 -4.39 -0.56
C VAL A 102 -5.74 -5.15 0.22
N ASN A 103 -4.77 -5.67 -0.52
CA ASN A 103 -3.60 -6.31 0.05
C ASN A 103 -2.73 -5.24 0.72
N ALA A 104 -2.18 -5.48 1.91
CA ALA A 104 -1.12 -4.61 2.38
C ALA A 104 0.10 -4.76 1.50
N SER A 105 0.63 -3.63 1.07
CA SER A 105 1.94 -3.56 0.47
C SER A 105 2.71 -2.44 1.17
N TYR A 106 4.01 -2.67 1.39
CA TYR A 106 4.91 -1.58 1.69
C TYR A 106 6.22 -1.79 0.94
N CYS A 107 6.75 -0.68 0.43
CA CYS A 107 8.00 -0.62 -0.31
C CYS A 107 9.06 0.07 0.54
N TYR A 108 10.30 -0.42 0.48
CA TYR A 108 11.45 0.24 1.09
C TYR A 108 12.70 -0.03 0.27
N LEU A 109 13.65 0.91 0.29
CA LEU A 109 14.98 0.66 -0.27
C LEU A 109 15.82 -0.04 0.78
N LYS A 110 16.53 -1.09 0.39
CA LYS A 110 17.56 -1.71 1.21
C LYS A 110 18.84 -1.89 0.42
N ALA A 111 19.96 -1.59 1.05
CA ALA A 111 21.28 -1.77 0.48
C ALA A 111 22.13 -2.63 1.41
N TYR A 112 22.92 -3.54 0.82
CA TYR A 112 23.81 -4.46 1.51
C TYR A 112 25.25 -4.28 1.03
N SER A 113 26.22 -4.44 1.94
CA SER A 113 27.64 -4.43 1.59
C SER A 113 28.48 -5.29 2.53
N ASP A 114 29.35 -6.12 1.95
CA ASP A 114 30.37 -6.86 2.71
C ASP A 114 31.59 -6.00 3.06
N ASP A 115 31.82 -4.93 2.29
CA ASP A 115 33.04 -4.13 2.33
C ASP A 115 32.86 -2.76 3.00
N MET A 116 31.64 -2.28 3.12
CA MET A 116 31.32 -0.98 3.72
C MET A 116 30.65 -1.13 5.08
N THR A 117 30.91 -0.20 5.99
CA THR A 117 30.18 -0.03 7.25
C THR A 117 28.85 0.70 7.04
N LEU A 118 27.96 0.67 8.04
CA LEU A 118 26.72 1.46 8.01
C LEU A 118 27.00 2.95 7.79
N MET A 119 28.01 3.49 8.46
CA MET A 119 28.35 4.92 8.37
C MET A 119 28.87 5.29 6.97
N GLU A 120 29.69 4.44 6.35
CA GLU A 120 30.17 4.68 4.98
C GLU A 120 29.04 4.64 3.97
N MET A 121 28.09 3.71 4.09
CA MET A 121 26.89 3.68 3.24
C MET A 121 26.01 4.90 3.46
N ALA A 122 25.76 5.27 4.72
CA ALA A 122 24.96 6.44 5.07
C ALA A 122 25.57 7.74 4.52
N ASN A 123 26.89 7.84 4.40
CA ASN A 123 27.57 9.00 3.84
C ASN A 123 27.52 9.09 2.30
N LEU A 124 26.97 8.09 1.60
CA LEU A 124 26.81 8.14 0.15
C LEU A 124 25.64 9.02 -0.30
N THR A 125 24.66 9.24 0.58
CA THR A 125 23.43 10.00 0.32
C THR A 125 23.13 10.95 1.48
N LYS A 126 22.38 12.02 1.20
CA LYS A 126 21.81 12.93 2.20
C LYS A 126 20.50 12.41 2.77
N THR A 127 19.89 11.43 2.12
CA THR A 127 18.65 10.81 2.57
C THR A 127 18.88 10.15 3.92
N LYS A 128 17.97 10.42 4.88
CA LYS A 128 18.05 9.83 6.22
C LYS A 128 17.55 8.39 6.16
N TYR A 129 18.38 7.45 6.60
CA TYR A 129 17.97 6.05 6.73
C TYR A 129 17.09 5.83 7.97
N SER A 130 16.27 4.78 7.89
CA SER A 130 15.31 4.37 8.92
C SER A 130 15.88 3.31 9.88
N ASP A 131 16.69 2.38 9.37
CA ASP A 131 17.36 1.35 10.16
C ASP A 131 18.64 0.89 9.44
N GLY A 132 19.51 0.18 10.15
CA GLY A 132 20.76 -0.33 9.60
C GLY A 132 21.67 -0.95 10.65
N ALA A 133 22.64 -1.71 10.19
CA ALA A 133 23.71 -2.23 11.04
C ALA A 133 24.98 -2.46 10.21
N SER A 134 26.15 -2.30 10.83
CA SER A 134 27.40 -2.78 10.24
C SER A 134 27.56 -4.29 10.44
N LYS A 135 28.34 -4.92 9.57
CA LYS A 135 28.77 -6.31 9.73
C LYS A 135 29.38 -6.55 11.11
N GLY A 136 28.92 -7.60 11.78
CA GLY A 136 29.32 -7.96 13.14
C GLY A 136 28.65 -7.18 14.26
N GLU A 137 27.79 -6.19 13.96
CA GLU A 137 27.02 -5.50 14.99
C GLU A 137 25.86 -6.36 15.50
N LYS A 138 25.52 -6.19 16.78
CA LYS A 138 24.41 -6.91 17.42
C LYS A 138 23.08 -6.26 17.04
N THR A 139 22.20 -7.02 16.41
CA THR A 139 20.83 -6.65 16.04
C THR A 139 19.80 -7.41 16.88
N LYS A 140 18.51 -7.12 16.67
CA LYS A 140 17.39 -7.89 17.25
C LYS A 140 17.40 -9.37 16.85
N ARG A 141 18.07 -9.73 15.75
CA ARG A 141 18.12 -11.09 15.19
C ARG A 141 19.47 -11.79 15.44
N GLY A 142 20.33 -11.23 16.29
CA GLY A 142 21.70 -11.69 16.50
C GLY A 142 22.72 -10.79 15.80
N PHE A 143 23.90 -11.30 15.49
CA PHE A 143 24.94 -10.51 14.83
C PHE A 143 24.69 -10.39 13.33
N SER A 144 24.86 -9.18 12.79
CA SER A 144 24.66 -8.94 11.35
C SER A 144 25.78 -9.59 10.54
N PRO A 145 25.50 -10.49 9.59
CA PRO A 145 26.54 -11.14 8.77
C PRO A 145 27.11 -10.21 7.69
N VAL A 146 26.41 -9.14 7.36
CA VAL A 146 26.72 -8.14 6.34
C VAL A 146 26.32 -6.77 6.86
N SER A 147 26.90 -5.69 6.35
CA SER A 147 26.37 -4.36 6.62
C SER A 147 25.13 -4.12 5.79
N TRP A 148 24.13 -3.44 6.35
CA TRP A 148 22.94 -3.06 5.60
C TRP A 148 22.38 -1.73 6.09
N ILE A 149 21.65 -1.06 5.21
CA ILE A 149 20.96 0.21 5.46
C ILE A 149 19.58 0.16 4.80
N GLU A 150 18.57 0.65 5.50
CA GLU A 150 17.17 0.62 5.07
C GLU A 150 16.56 2.02 5.06
N TYR A 151 15.87 2.37 3.98
CA TYR A 151 15.12 3.61 3.83
C TYR A 151 13.63 3.29 3.66
N ARG A 152 12.87 3.64 4.70
CA ARG A 152 11.42 3.46 4.77
C ARG A 152 10.79 4.79 5.15
N PHE A 153 9.82 5.23 4.35
CA PHE A 153 9.14 6.53 4.52
C PHE A 153 7.68 6.37 4.95
N THR A 154 7.10 5.19 4.77
CA THR A 154 5.75 4.87 5.26
C THR A 154 5.82 3.84 6.37
N ASN A 155 5.10 4.11 7.46
CA ASN A 155 4.87 3.12 8.51
C ASN A 155 3.56 2.36 8.29
N GLU A 156 2.69 2.88 7.42
CA GLU A 156 1.37 2.34 7.15
C GLU A 156 1.47 1.22 6.12
N LYS A 157 0.84 0.10 6.44
CA LYS A 157 0.74 -1.07 5.55
C LYS A 157 -0.48 -0.96 4.62
N SER A 158 -1.23 0.13 4.67
CA SER A 158 -2.52 0.31 3.97
C SER A 158 -2.44 0.85 2.56
N TYR A 159 -1.26 0.85 1.96
CA TYR A 159 -1.07 1.33 0.62
C TYR A 159 -1.22 0.21 -0.40
N GLU A 160 -1.86 0.54 -1.52
CA GLU A 160 -1.68 -0.25 -2.72
C GLU A 160 -0.20 -0.20 -3.14
N LEU A 161 0.24 -1.22 -3.87
CA LEU A 161 1.65 -1.35 -4.22
C LEU A 161 2.18 -0.13 -4.96
N GLU A 162 1.43 0.32 -5.96
CA GLU A 162 1.75 1.45 -6.80
C GLU A 162 1.91 2.73 -5.96
N GLU A 163 0.97 2.98 -5.04
CA GLU A 163 1.01 4.15 -4.15
C GLU A 163 2.21 4.10 -3.21
N SER A 164 2.49 2.94 -2.60
CA SER A 164 3.67 2.80 -1.73
C SER A 164 4.98 2.94 -2.50
N LEU A 165 5.05 2.49 -3.75
CA LEU A 165 6.24 2.62 -4.58
C LEU A 165 6.45 4.06 -5.02
N GLU A 166 5.40 4.75 -5.45
CA GLU A 166 5.46 6.16 -5.85
C GLU A 166 5.95 7.03 -4.70
N MET A 167 5.38 6.87 -3.50
CA MET A 167 5.82 7.62 -2.31
C MET A 167 7.30 7.37 -1.97
N LEU A 168 7.76 6.12 -2.10
CA LEU A 168 9.16 5.79 -1.86
C LEU A 168 10.07 6.45 -2.91
N LEU A 169 9.71 6.36 -4.19
CA LEU A 169 10.50 6.95 -5.26
C LEU A 169 10.54 8.48 -5.15
N ASP A 170 9.43 9.13 -4.78
CA ASP A 170 9.37 10.58 -4.58
C ASP A 170 10.37 11.05 -3.51
N GLU A 171 10.50 10.30 -2.41
CA GLU A 171 11.46 10.60 -1.34
C GLU A 171 12.91 10.31 -1.76
N LEU A 172 13.16 9.19 -2.44
CA LEU A 172 14.51 8.83 -2.91
C LEU A 172 15.04 9.83 -3.96
N GLU A 173 14.17 10.33 -4.83
CA GLU A 173 14.55 11.25 -5.91
C GLU A 173 14.94 12.65 -5.41
N GLN A 174 14.64 13.00 -4.16
CA GLN A 174 15.14 14.23 -3.54
C GLN A 174 16.68 14.26 -3.46
N ASP A 175 17.34 13.10 -3.46
CA ASP A 175 18.80 12.95 -3.53
C ASP A 175 19.22 11.88 -4.55
N LYS A 176 18.72 12.02 -5.77
CA LYS A 176 18.95 11.08 -6.88
C LYS A 176 20.41 10.65 -7.05
N ASP A 177 21.35 11.59 -7.02
CA ASP A 177 22.78 11.30 -7.21
C ASP A 177 23.36 10.47 -6.04
N GLY A 178 22.92 10.76 -4.81
CA GLY A 178 23.32 10.00 -3.63
C GLY A 178 22.77 8.58 -3.64
N ILE A 179 21.50 8.41 -4.03
CA ILE A 179 20.87 7.09 -4.16
C ILE A 179 21.53 6.27 -5.27
N LYS A 180 21.81 6.87 -6.43
CA LYS A 180 22.59 6.21 -7.48
C LYS A 180 23.95 5.73 -6.99
N LYS A 181 24.69 6.60 -6.30
CA LYS A 181 26.01 6.29 -5.77
C LYS A 181 25.95 5.17 -4.73
N LEU A 182 24.90 5.13 -3.91
CA LEU A 182 24.61 4.02 -3.02
C LEU A 182 24.42 2.73 -3.83
N ALA A 183 23.55 2.75 -4.83
CA ALA A 183 23.25 1.58 -5.67
C ALA A 183 24.44 1.08 -6.51
N GLU A 184 25.35 1.95 -6.91
CA GLU A 184 26.58 1.57 -7.64
C GLU A 184 27.62 0.90 -6.73
N LYS A 185 27.59 1.17 -5.43
CA LYS A 185 28.60 0.72 -4.46
C LYS A 185 28.12 -0.41 -3.54
N THR A 186 26.85 -0.73 -3.58
CA THR A 186 26.19 -1.69 -2.70
C THR A 186 25.22 -2.53 -3.50
N ASP A 187 24.79 -3.65 -2.93
CA ASP A 187 23.68 -4.41 -3.48
C ASP A 187 22.37 -3.75 -3.00
N ALA A 188 21.87 -2.80 -3.80
CA ALA A 188 20.73 -1.95 -3.44
C ALA A 188 19.49 -2.29 -4.27
N ASN A 189 18.38 -2.53 -3.58
CA ASN A 189 17.11 -2.90 -4.20
C ASN A 189 15.90 -2.32 -3.48
N ILE A 190 14.85 -2.05 -4.26
CA ILE A 190 13.52 -1.80 -3.73
C ILE A 190 12.92 -3.15 -3.31
N ASN A 191 12.69 -3.30 -2.02
CA ASN A 191 12.00 -4.46 -1.48
C ASN A 191 10.51 -4.15 -1.41
N ILE A 192 9.72 -5.03 -2.02
CA ILE A 192 8.27 -5.01 -1.97
C ILE A 192 7.84 -6.16 -1.07
N CYS A 193 7.25 -5.83 0.07
CA CYS A 193 6.58 -6.82 0.92
C CYS A 193 5.06 -6.74 0.69
N LYS A 194 4.50 -7.77 0.04
CA LYS A 194 3.06 -7.84 -0.28
C LYS A 194 2.38 -8.96 0.51
N TYR A 195 1.37 -8.62 1.30
CA TYR A 195 0.50 -9.55 2.00
C TYR A 195 -0.76 -9.78 1.17
N GLN A 196 -0.73 -10.85 0.37
CA GLN A 196 -1.79 -11.22 -0.54
C GLN A 196 -2.87 -12.02 0.19
N TYR A 197 -4.10 -11.50 0.24
CA TYR A 197 -5.23 -12.29 0.73
C TYR A 197 -5.46 -13.49 -0.20
N ILE A 198 -5.66 -14.68 0.37
CA ILE A 198 -5.74 -15.96 -0.37
C ILE A 198 -6.82 -15.98 -1.46
N SER A 199 -7.87 -15.18 -1.28
CA SER A 199 -9.00 -15.06 -2.23
C SER A 199 -8.95 -13.75 -3.05
N GLY A 200 -7.87 -12.99 -2.96
CA GLY A 200 -7.65 -11.76 -3.71
C GLY A 200 -6.91 -11.98 -5.03
N ASN A 201 -6.85 -10.93 -5.86
CA ASN A 201 -6.04 -10.95 -7.08
C ASN A 201 -4.55 -10.79 -6.74
N ALA A 202 -3.73 -11.75 -7.18
CA ALA A 202 -2.28 -11.81 -6.93
C ALA A 202 -1.44 -10.94 -7.88
N GLY A 203 -2.06 -10.24 -8.82
CA GLY A 203 -1.36 -9.41 -9.80
C GLY A 203 -0.45 -8.36 -9.17
N ILE A 204 0.69 -8.13 -9.84
CA ILE A 204 1.59 -7.00 -9.61
C ILE A 204 1.78 -6.32 -10.96
N SER A 205 1.62 -5.01 -10.98
CA SER A 205 1.89 -4.16 -12.13
C SER A 205 2.84 -3.05 -11.75
N PHE A 206 3.65 -2.62 -12.73
CA PHE A 206 4.42 -1.39 -12.65
C PHE A 206 4.05 -0.52 -13.84
N THR A 207 3.84 0.77 -13.60
CA THR A 207 3.66 1.72 -14.68
C THR A 207 4.99 1.90 -15.43
N LYS A 208 4.91 2.34 -16.69
CA LYS A 208 6.12 2.69 -17.47
C LYS A 208 6.95 3.75 -16.76
N GLU A 209 6.29 4.70 -16.11
CA GLU A 209 6.91 5.75 -15.32
C GLU A 209 7.68 5.18 -14.12
N ALA A 210 7.07 4.30 -13.32
CA ALA A 210 7.75 3.65 -12.20
C ALA A 210 9.00 2.87 -12.64
N ILE A 211 8.91 2.13 -13.76
CA ILE A 211 10.06 1.40 -14.33
C ILE A 211 11.18 2.37 -14.72
N ASN A 212 10.86 3.49 -15.37
CA ASN A 212 11.85 4.48 -15.76
C ASN A 212 12.52 5.11 -14.55
N ARG A 213 11.75 5.47 -13.51
CA ARG A 213 12.27 6.04 -12.26
C ARG A 213 13.22 5.07 -11.54
N LEU A 214 12.87 3.80 -11.45
CA LEU A 214 13.73 2.74 -10.90
C LEU A 214 15.05 2.62 -11.67
N ASN A 215 14.97 2.56 -13.00
CA ASN A 215 16.15 2.50 -13.87
C ASN A 215 17.03 3.76 -13.72
N GLU A 216 16.41 4.93 -13.61
CA GLU A 216 17.10 6.18 -13.37
C GLU A 216 17.79 6.26 -12.00
N LEU A 217 17.42 5.42 -11.02
CA LEU A 217 18.10 5.31 -9.74
C LEU A 217 19.10 4.14 -9.70
N ASN A 218 19.23 3.37 -10.78
CA ASN A 218 19.99 2.12 -10.86
C ASN A 218 19.54 1.10 -9.79
N LEU A 219 18.23 1.00 -9.55
CA LEU A 219 17.66 0.12 -8.55
C LEU A 219 16.96 -1.07 -9.20
N GLU A 220 17.27 -2.26 -8.70
CA GLU A 220 16.47 -3.47 -8.96
C GLU A 220 15.28 -3.56 -7.99
N VAL A 221 14.39 -4.52 -8.24
CA VAL A 221 13.21 -4.76 -7.43
C VAL A 221 13.22 -6.20 -6.92
N PHE A 222 13.10 -6.36 -5.61
CA PHE A 222 12.94 -7.63 -4.92
C PHE A 222 11.52 -7.74 -4.38
N ILE A 223 10.82 -8.84 -4.67
CA ILE A 223 9.41 -9.02 -4.31
C ILE A 223 9.26 -10.21 -3.37
N ASP A 224 8.87 -9.93 -2.14
CA ASP A 224 8.42 -10.92 -1.16
C ASP A 224 6.90 -10.91 -1.07
N MET A 225 6.27 -12.00 -1.49
CA MET A 225 4.82 -12.18 -1.43
C MET A 225 4.45 -13.23 -0.38
N TYR A 226 3.56 -12.85 0.53
CA TYR A 226 3.03 -13.70 1.59
C TYR A 226 1.54 -13.95 1.33
N ILE A 227 1.12 -15.20 1.17
CA ILE A 227 -0.29 -15.56 1.08
C ILE A 227 -0.87 -15.66 2.50
N VAL A 228 -1.94 -14.90 2.78
CA VAL A 228 -2.55 -14.78 4.12
C VAL A 228 -4.07 -14.92 4.07
N GLY A 229 -4.67 -15.09 5.25
CA GLY A 229 -6.13 -15.09 5.44
C GLY A 229 -6.80 -16.43 5.15
N GLU A 230 -8.12 -16.43 5.32
CA GLU A 230 -8.96 -17.61 5.10
C GLU A 230 -9.67 -17.56 3.75
N ARG A 231 -9.90 -18.74 3.15
CA ARG A 231 -10.58 -18.80 1.85
C ARG A 231 -12.05 -18.42 2.02
N MET A 232 -12.50 -17.40 1.28
CA MET A 232 -13.92 -17.06 1.20
C MET A 232 -14.71 -18.19 0.54
N LYS A 233 -15.95 -18.40 1.00
CA LYS A 233 -16.84 -19.48 0.52
C LYS A 233 -17.70 -19.05 -0.66
#